data_AF-A0A6P6X3X7-F1
#
_entry.id   AF-A0A6P6X3X7-F1
#
_cell.length_a   1.000
_cell.length_b   1.000
_cell.length_c   1.000
_cell.angle_alpha   90.00
_cell.angle_beta   90.00
_cell.angle_gamma   90.00
#
_symmetry.space_group_name_H-M   'P 1'
#
loop_
_entity.id
_entity.type
_entity.pdbx_description
1 polymer ?
#
loop_
_entity_poly.entity_id
_entity_poly.type
_entity_poly.pdbx_seq_one_letter_code
_entity_poly.pdbx_strand_id
1 'polypeptide(L)'
;MRTRGKGSMRIKKKAIHKTTTTDDKRLQNTLKRREVNAIPAIEEVNIFEEDVVIQFINPKVHASIPVNTWVVGGSPQTKEMQDLPLLRQL
;
A
#
# COMPACT_ATOMS: atom_id res chain seq x y z
N MET A 1 34.41 -15.44 0.35
CA MET A 1 34.44 -14.10 0.99
C MET A 1 35.88 -13.76 1.34
N ARG A 2 36.42 -12.64 0.86
CA ARG A 2 37.82 -12.25 1.12
C ARG A 2 37.86 -11.37 2.38
N THR A 3 38.27 -11.94 3.50
CA THR A 3 38.39 -11.25 4.79
C THR A 3 39.59 -10.31 4.75
N ARG A 4 39.34 -9.05 5.11
CA ARG A 4 40.29 -7.95 4.99
C ARG A 4 41.25 -7.96 6.20
N GLY A 5 42.56 -7.94 5.94
CA GLY A 5 43.61 -7.97 6.97
C GLY A 5 43.73 -6.70 7.82
N LYS A 6 44.52 -6.80 8.90
CA LYS A 6 44.83 -5.74 9.87
C LYS A 6 45.41 -4.50 9.16
N GLY A 7 44.79 -3.34 9.34
CA GLY A 7 45.17 -2.06 8.69
C GLY A 7 44.27 -1.64 7.53
N SER A 8 43.28 -2.45 7.18
CA SER A 8 42.41 -2.14 6.05
C SER A 8 41.20 -1.26 6.45
N MET A 9 40.88 -0.25 5.63
CA MET A 9 39.82 0.75 5.85
C MET A 9 38.53 0.12 6.39
N ARG A 10 38.12 0.49 7.59
CA ARG A 10 36.85 0.01 8.14
C ARG A 10 35.70 0.44 7.22
N ILE A 11 35.09 -0.50 6.50
CA ILE A 11 33.88 -0.22 5.72
C ILE A 11 32.74 -0.11 6.73
N LYS A 12 32.39 1.12 7.12
CA LYS A 12 31.16 1.37 7.87
C LYS A 12 30.00 1.09 6.92
N LYS A 13 29.31 -0.04 7.09
CA LYS A 13 28.02 -0.29 6.44
C LYS A 13 27.10 0.84 6.89
N LYS A 14 26.71 1.72 5.96
CA LYS A 14 25.67 2.72 6.22
C LYS A 14 24.40 1.94 6.53
N ALA A 15 23.96 1.97 7.78
CA ALA A 15 22.64 1.48 8.13
C ALA A 15 21.63 2.41 7.44
N ILE A 16 20.95 1.88 6.42
CA ILE A 16 19.89 2.60 5.72
C ILE A 16 18.69 2.56 6.66
N HIS A 17 18.49 3.64 7.40
CA HIS A 17 17.27 3.83 8.18
C HIS A 17 16.15 4.11 7.17
N LYS A 18 15.21 3.18 6.99
CA LYS A 18 14.00 3.44 6.22
C LYS A 18 13.17 4.45 7.02
N THR A 19 13.12 5.70 6.58
CA THR A 19 12.32 6.76 7.20
C THR A 19 10.93 6.77 6.57
N THR A 20 10.09 5.81 6.96
CA THR A 20 8.72 5.63 6.44
C THR A 20 7.86 6.91 6.58
N THR A 21 8.10 7.72 7.61
CA THR A 21 7.31 8.92 7.94
C THR A 21 7.50 10.10 6.99
N THR A 22 8.65 10.23 6.31
CA THR A 22 8.84 11.32 5.33
C THR A 22 8.19 11.02 4.00
N ASP A 23 8.16 9.75 3.61
CA ASP A 23 7.60 9.32 2.33
C ASP A 23 6.07 9.41 2.33
N ASP A 24 5.41 9.08 3.46
CA ASP A 24 3.96 9.24 3.61
C ASP A 24 3.50 10.69 3.42
N LYS A 25 4.24 11.67 3.98
CA LYS A 25 3.92 13.10 3.78
C LYS A 25 4.08 13.53 2.33
N ARG A 26 5.12 13.02 1.64
CA ARG A 26 5.35 13.30 0.22
C ARG A 26 4.26 12.69 -0.65
N LEU A 27 3.84 11.47 -0.34
CA LEU A 27 2.74 10.80 -1.02
C LEU A 27 1.43 11.58 -0.86
N GLN A 28 1.08 11.97 0.37
CA GLN A 28 -0.11 12.79 0.62
C GLN A 28 -0.10 14.11 -0.14
N ASN A 29 1.05 14.80 -0.18
CA ASN A 29 1.19 16.04 -0.96
C ASN A 29 1.03 15.81 -2.46
N THR A 30 1.46 14.66 -2.97
CA THR A 30 1.32 14.29 -4.39
C THR A 30 -0.14 13.97 -4.74
N LEU A 31 -0.85 13.25 -3.85
CA LEU A 31 -2.27 12.93 -4.01
C LEU A 31 -3.15 14.19 -3.99
N LYS A 32 -2.89 15.11 -3.06
CA LYS A 32 -3.59 16.40 -2.99
C LYS A 32 -3.45 17.22 -4.28
N ARG A 33 -2.27 17.21 -4.91
CA ARG A 33 -2.04 17.93 -6.20
C ARG A 33 -2.85 17.35 -7.35
N ARG A 34 -3.21 16.07 -7.28
CA ARG A 34 -4.02 15.39 -8.30
C ARG A 34 -5.52 15.38 -7.95
N GLU A 35 -5.93 16.24 -7.02
CA GLU A 35 -7.33 16.36 -6.57
C GLU A 35 -7.89 15.03 -6.01
N VAL A 36 -7.00 14.21 -5.44
CA VAL A 36 -7.38 12.97 -4.76
C VAL A 36 -7.61 13.30 -3.28
N ASN A 37 -8.86 13.18 -2.84
CA ASN A 37 -9.30 13.52 -1.49
C ASN A 37 -9.50 12.27 -0.63
N ALA A 38 -9.30 12.38 0.68
CA ALA A 38 -9.59 11.28 1.61
C ALA A 38 -11.11 11.08 1.72
N ILE A 39 -11.55 9.82 1.63
CA ILE A 39 -12.95 9.44 1.89
C ILE A 39 -13.02 8.81 3.29
N PRO A 40 -13.75 9.42 4.24
CA PRO A 40 -13.90 8.85 5.58
C PRO A 40 -14.87 7.66 5.58
N ALA A 41 -14.79 6.83 6.62
CA ALA A 41 -15.76 5.79 6.95
C ALA A 41 -15.99 4.72 5.86
N ILE A 42 -14.94 4.30 5.16
CA ILE A 42 -15.00 3.11 4.31
C ILE A 42 -14.81 1.87 5.18
N GLU A 43 -15.82 1.00 5.18
CA GLU A 43 -15.80 -0.28 5.91
C GLU A 43 -14.95 -1.31 5.17
N GLU A 44 -15.17 -1.48 3.87
CA GLU A 44 -14.50 -2.52 3.09
C GLU A 44 -14.24 -2.08 1.65
N VAL A 45 -13.12 -2.56 1.09
CA VAL A 45 -12.85 -2.51 -0.35
C VAL A 45 -12.54 -3.92 -0.83
N ASN A 46 -13.27 -4.36 -1.86
CA ASN A 46 -13.05 -5.65 -2.51
C ASN A 46 -12.55 -5.40 -3.93
N ILE A 47 -11.40 -5.97 -4.26
CA ILE A 47 -10.87 -6.00 -5.62
C ILE A 47 -11.07 -7.42 -6.14
N PHE A 48 -11.88 -7.54 -7.18
CA PHE A 48 -12.16 -8.80 -7.84
C PHE A 48 -11.15 -9.01 -8.97
N GLU A 49 -10.37 -10.07 -8.83
CA GLU A 49 -9.52 -10.64 -9.87
C GLU A 49 -10.06 -12.03 -10.19
N GLU A 50 -9.77 -12.56 -11.38
CA GLU A 50 -10.44 -13.74 -11.99
C GLU A 50 -11.00 -14.78 -11.01
N ASP A 51 -10.15 -15.39 -10.17
CA ASP A 51 -10.55 -16.40 -9.17
C ASP A 51 -10.36 -15.94 -7.72
N VAL A 52 -9.89 -14.71 -7.52
CA VAL A 52 -9.35 -14.23 -6.24
C VAL A 52 -9.92 -12.88 -5.88
N VAL A 53 -10.30 -12.72 -4.61
CA VAL A 53 -10.74 -11.45 -4.06
C VAL A 53 -9.66 -10.92 -3.13
N ILE A 54 -9.19 -9.71 -3.41
CA ILE A 54 -8.32 -8.97 -2.49
C ILE A 54 -9.21 -8.05 -1.66
N GLN A 55 -9.39 -8.40 -0.39
CA GLN A 55 -10.21 -7.65 0.56
C GLN A 55 -9.35 -6.75 1.44
N PHE A 56 -9.80 -5.52 1.65
CA PHE A 56 -9.28 -4.59 2.63
C PHE A 56 -10.38 -4.25 3.64
N ILE A 57 -10.13 -4.51 4.92
CA ILE A 57 -11.04 -4.17 6.02
C ILE A 57 -10.58 -2.85 6.64
N ASN A 58 -11.51 -1.90 6.79
CA ASN A 58 -11.30 -0.54 7.26
C ASN A 58 -10.09 0.17 6.59
N PRO A 59 -10.00 0.21 5.25
CA PRO A 59 -8.87 0.83 4.57
C PRO A 59 -8.87 2.36 4.67
N LYS A 60 -7.69 2.95 4.49
CA LYS A 60 -7.54 4.37 4.19
C LYS A 60 -7.73 4.58 2.69
N VAL A 61 -8.86 5.15 2.31
CA VAL A 61 -9.18 5.41 0.90
C VAL A 61 -8.99 6.89 0.58
N HIS A 62 -8.28 7.15 -0.52
CA HIS A 62 -8.26 8.44 -1.18
C HIS A 62 -8.80 8.25 -2.59
N ALA A 63 -9.69 9.13 -3.05
CA ALA A 63 -10.20 9.04 -4.40
C ALA A 63 -10.39 10.42 -5.03
N SER A 64 -10.34 10.43 -6.35
CA SER A 64 -10.86 11.50 -7.17
C SER A 64 -12.00 10.92 -8.01
N ILE A 65 -13.22 11.23 -7.58
CA ILE A 65 -14.47 10.84 -8.25
C ILE A 65 -14.54 11.35 -9.71
N PRO A 66 -14.18 12.61 -10.05
CA PRO A 66 -14.35 13.10 -11.42
C PRO A 66 -13.47 12.39 -12.46
N VAL A 67 -12.37 11.77 -12.03
CA VAL A 67 -11.41 11.07 -12.90
C VAL A 67 -11.29 9.58 -12.57
N ASN A 68 -12.26 9.03 -11.81
CA ASN A 68 -12.35 7.63 -11.42
C ASN A 68 -11.03 7.03 -10.88
N THR A 69 -10.23 7.84 -10.17
CA THR A 69 -8.93 7.39 -9.63
C THR A 69 -9.08 7.08 -8.15
N TRP A 70 -8.75 5.85 -7.76
CA TRP A 70 -8.85 5.35 -6.39
C TRP A 70 -7.48 4.93 -5.87
N VAL A 71 -7.19 5.26 -4.62
CA VAL A 71 -5.98 4.89 -3.90
C VAL A 71 -6.42 4.24 -2.59
N VAL A 72 -6.10 2.96 -2.45
CA VAL A 72 -6.48 2.15 -1.30
C VAL A 72 -5.21 1.82 -0.52
N GLY A 73 -5.16 2.28 0.74
CA GLY A 73 -4.09 1.98 1.67
C GLY A 73 -4.58 1.09 2.80
N GLY A 74 -3.94 -0.06 3.01
CA GLY A 74 -4.29 -1.00 4.07
C GLY A 74 -3.56 -2.32 3.90
N SER A 75 -3.77 -3.23 4.84
CA SER A 75 -3.28 -4.60 4.73
C SER A 75 -4.24 -5.43 3.85
N PRO A 76 -3.82 -5.91 2.67
CA PRO A 76 -4.67 -6.76 1.85
C PRO A 76 -4.83 -8.15 2.47
N GLN A 77 -6.02 -8.72 2.34
CA GLN A 77 -6.30 -10.13 2.57
C GLN A 77 -6.76 -10.77 1.27
N THR A 78 -5.95 -11.67 0.74
CA THR A 78 -6.28 -12.45 -0.45
C THR A 78 -7.14 -13.65 -0.04
N LYS A 79 -8.32 -13.80 -0.64
CA LYS A 79 -9.26 -14.90 -0.43
C LYS A 79 -9.67 -15.49 -1.77
N GLU A 80 -9.95 -16.78 -1.81
CA GLU A 80 -10.51 -17.41 -3.01
C GLU A 80 -11.97 -16.96 -3.20
N MET A 81 -12.39 -16.74 -4.45
CA MET A 81 -13.77 -16.34 -4.76
C MET A 81 -14.80 -17.40 -4.33
N GLN A 82 -14.38 -18.64 -4.12
CA GLN A 82 -15.21 -19.73 -3.62
C GLN A 82 -15.60 -19.55 -2.14
N ASP A 83 -14.75 -18.91 -1.35
CA ASP A 83 -14.96 -18.68 0.09
C ASP A 83 -15.87 -17.48 0.40
N LEU A 84 -16.28 -16.72 -0.63
CA LEU A 84 -17.10 -15.51 -0.50
C LEU A 84 -18.43 -15.63 -1.27
N PRO A 85 -19.36 -16.49 -0.80
CA PRO A 85 -20.58 -16.81 -1.53
C PRO A 85 -21.50 -15.60 -1.77
N LEU A 86 -21.46 -14.58 -0.90
CA LEU A 86 -22.27 -13.36 -1.05
C LEU A 86 -21.76 -12.40 -2.12
N LEU A 87 -20.48 -12.50 -2.51
CA LEU A 87 -19.88 -11.58 -3.48
C LEU A 87 -19.89 -12.10 -4.93
N ARG A 88 -20.38 -13.32 -5.16
CA ARG A 88 -20.55 -13.88 -6.52
C ARG A 88 -21.67 -13.25 -7.34
N GLN A 89 -22.50 -12.40 -6.75
CA GLN A 89 -23.68 -11.83 -7.40
C GLN A 89 -23.45 -10.42 -7.98
N LEU A 90 -22.26 -9.86 -7.80
CA LEU A 90 -21.84 -8.56 -8.34
C LEU A 90 -21.06 -8.75 -9.65
#